data_AF-A0A937S226-F1
#
_entry.id   AF-A0A937S226-F1
#
_cell.length_a   1.000
_cell.length_b   1.000
_cell.length_c   1.000
_cell.angle_alpha   90.00
_cell.angle_beta   90.00
_cell.angle_gamma   90.00
#
_symmetry.space_group_name_H-M   'P 1'
#
loop_
_entity.id
_entity.type
_entity.pdbx_description
1 polymer ?
#
loop_
_entity_poly.entity_id
_entity_poly.type
_entity_poly.pdbx_seq_one_letter_code
_entity_poly.pdbx_strand_id
1 'polypeptide(L)'
;MWSFVHSKQQQRWLWHAIDHATGEVLAYVLSNHQDTAFLELKSLLEPFGIMQFYTDGWGAYERHLDPALHTVGKPTPKRLNVSI
;
A
#
# COMPACT_ATOMS: atom_id res chain seq x y z
N MET A 1 -6.86 -25.53 -17.06
CA MET A 1 -6.24 -26.43 -16.05
C MET A 1 -5.85 -25.55 -14.86
N TRP A 2 -6.51 -25.66 -13.70
CA TRP A 2 -6.17 -24.84 -12.51
C TRP A 2 -5.76 -25.79 -11.39
N SER A 3 -4.52 -25.67 -10.93
CA SER A 3 -3.96 -26.51 -9.87
C SER A 3 -4.15 -25.82 -8.52
N PHE A 4 -4.95 -26.44 -7.64
CA PHE A 4 -5.10 -26.03 -6.25
C PHE A 4 -3.88 -26.48 -5.44
N VAL A 5 -3.07 -25.54 -4.97
CA VAL A 5 -1.92 -25.82 -4.09
C VAL A 5 -2.35 -25.74 -2.62
N HIS A 6 -2.84 -26.88 -2.14
CA HIS A 6 -2.78 -27.50 -0.81
C HIS A 6 -2.88 -26.71 0.53
N SER A 7 -2.90 -25.38 0.62
CA SER A 7 -3.14 -24.72 1.92
C SER A 7 -3.66 -23.28 1.84
N LYS A 8 -4.94 -23.09 2.18
CA LYS A 8 -5.53 -21.76 2.45
C LYS A 8 -5.10 -21.18 3.81
N GLN A 9 -4.33 -21.91 4.61
CA GLN A 9 -3.94 -21.46 5.96
C GLN A 9 -2.83 -20.41 5.96
N GLN A 10 -2.07 -20.27 4.87
CA GLN A 10 -1.01 -19.26 4.73
C GLN A 10 -1.41 -18.19 3.70
N GLN A 11 -2.60 -17.62 3.84
CA GLN A 11 -2.96 -16.44 3.04
C GLN A 11 -2.03 -15.28 3.42
N ARG A 12 -1.13 -14.95 2.50
CA ARG A 12 -0.29 -13.75 2.57
C ARG A 12 -0.86 -12.72 1.61
N TRP A 13 -0.93 -11.49 2.08
CA TRP A 13 -1.30 -10.33 1.31
C TRP A 13 -0.02 -9.66 0.84
N LEU A 14 0.05 -9.40 -0.46
CA LEU A 14 1.10 -8.59 -1.03
C LEU A 14 0.64 -7.14 -0.93
N TRP A 15 1.27 -6.42 -0.02
CA TRP A 15 1.17 -4.98 0.06
C TRP A 15 2.24 -4.41 -0.84
N HIS A 16 1.87 -3.59 -1.82
CA HIS A 16 2.84 -2.91 -2.65
C HIS A 16 2.56 -1.42 -2.68
N ALA A 17 3.62 -0.65 -2.82
CA ALA A 17 3.59 0.76 -3.05
C ALA A 17 4.08 1.02 -4.47
N ILE A 18 3.22 1.54 -5.32
CA ILE A 18 3.55 1.87 -6.70
C ILE A 18 3.48 3.37 -6.88
N ASP A 19 4.52 3.97 -7.44
CA ASP A 19 4.47 5.35 -7.90
C ASP A 19 3.56 5.45 -9.11
N HIS A 20 2.47 6.21 -8.98
CA HIS A 20 1.52 6.44 -10.06
C HIS A 20 2.07 7.24 -11.24
N ALA A 21 3.13 8.03 -11.02
CA ALA A 21 3.71 8.85 -12.08
C ALA A 21 4.58 8.02 -13.03
N THR A 22 5.41 7.13 -12.47
CA THR A 22 6.36 6.30 -13.24
C THR A 22 5.89 4.87 -13.45
N GLY A 23 4.97 4.38 -12.62
CA GLY A 23 4.56 2.98 -12.57
C GLY A 23 5.56 2.07 -11.86
N GLU A 24 6.59 2.62 -11.20
CA GLU A 24 7.60 1.84 -10.51
C GLU A 24 7.12 1.37 -9.13
N VAL A 25 7.51 0.14 -8.77
CA VAL A 25 7.29 -0.40 -7.42
C VAL A 25 8.36 0.17 -6.50
N LEU A 26 7.96 1.02 -5.55
CA LEU A 26 8.86 1.63 -4.58
C LEU A 26 9.19 0.66 -3.44
N ALA A 27 8.19 -0.07 -2.95
CA ALA A 27 8.34 -1.03 -1.87
C ALA A 27 7.22 -2.08 -1.93
N TYR A 28 7.48 -3.24 -1.35
CA TYR A 28 6.46 -4.26 -1.14
C TYR A 28 6.75 -5.05 0.14
N VAL A 29 5.68 -5.51 0.79
CA VAL A 29 5.72 -6.30 2.02
C VAL A 29 4.75 -7.48 1.87
N LEU A 30 5.22 -8.67 2.26
CA LEU A 30 4.41 -9.89 2.28
C LEU A 30 4.06 -10.22 3.73
N SER A 31 2.79 -10.07 4.08
CA SER A 31 2.33 -10.17 5.47
C SER A 31 0.95 -10.80 5.53
N ASN A 32 0.51 -11.15 6.74
CA ASN A 32 -0.90 -11.42 6.97
C ASN A 32 -1.66 -10.08 6.93
N HIS A 33 -2.93 -10.06 6.52
CA HIS A 33 -3.78 -8.86 6.42
C HIS A 33 -3.95 -8.14 7.77
N GLN A 34 -2.92 -7.40 8.16
CA GLN A 34 -2.73 -6.81 9.48
C GLN A 34 -2.14 -5.41 9.30
N ASP A 35 -2.50 -4.51 10.21
CA ASP A 35 -2.02 -3.13 10.25
C ASP A 35 -0.48 -3.04 10.36
N THR A 36 0.16 -4.08 10.89
CA THR A 36 1.63 -4.17 11.00
C THR A 36 2.33 -4.13 9.64
N ALA A 37 1.73 -4.74 8.63
CA ALA A 37 2.24 -4.72 7.25
C ALA A 37 2.27 -3.31 6.68
N PHE A 38 1.22 -2.55 6.96
CA PHE A 38 1.08 -1.17 6.53
C PHE A 38 2.13 -0.28 7.20
N LEU A 39 2.38 -0.49 8.50
CA LEU A 39 3.42 0.23 9.23
C LEU A 39 4.83 -0.07 8.69
N GLU A 40 5.13 -1.33 8.37
CA GLU A 40 6.39 -1.72 7.72
C GLU A 40 6.54 -1.06 6.35
N LEU A 41 5.49 -1.10 5.54
CA LEU A 41 5.50 -0.47 4.23
C LEU A 41 5.67 1.06 4.34
N LYS A 42 5.01 1.71 5.30
CA LYS A 42 5.17 3.14 5.57
C LYS A 42 6.62 3.49 5.93
N SER A 43 7.26 2.70 6.79
CA SER A 43 8.67 2.88 7.15
C SER A 43 9.61 2.77 5.95
N LEU A 44 9.34 1.83 5.03
CA LEU A 44 10.09 1.73 3.77
C LEU A 44 9.90 2.95 2.86
N LEU A 45 8.76 3.63 2.98
CA LEU A 45 8.37 4.77 2.14
C LEU A 45 8.81 6.13 2.72
N GLU A 46 9.11 6.22 4.02
CA GLU A 46 9.68 7.42 4.65
C GLU A 46 10.91 8.01 3.90
N PRO A 47 11.94 7.24 3.51
CA PRO A 47 13.10 7.79 2.80
C PRO A 47 12.78 8.30 1.39
N PHE A 48 11.67 7.87 0.78
CA PHE A 48 11.25 8.34 -0.55
C PHE A 48 10.58 9.72 -0.50
N GLY A 49 10.28 10.25 0.70
CA GLY A 49 9.68 11.57 0.85
C GLY A 49 8.27 11.67 0.27
N ILE A 50 7.51 10.56 0.30
CA ILE A 50 6.18 10.47 -0.28
C ILE A 50 5.23 11.40 0.49
N MET A 51 4.62 12.32 -0.24
CA MET A 51 3.73 13.34 0.31
C MET A 51 2.26 12.95 0.26
N GLN A 52 1.89 11.98 -0.58
CA GLN A 52 0.48 11.63 -0.80
C GLN A 52 0.30 10.12 -1.01
N PHE A 53 -0.55 9.54 -0.17
CA PHE A 53 -1.00 8.16 -0.24
C PHE A 53 -2.43 8.10 -0.77
N TYR A 54 -2.66 7.20 -1.71
CA TYR A 54 -3.99 6.85 -2.22
C TYR A 54 -4.33 5.44 -1.78
N THR A 55 -5.36 5.33 -0.97
CA THR A 55 -5.80 4.06 -0.40
C THR A 55 -7.26 3.82 -0.73
N ASP A 56 -7.64 2.55 -0.78
CA ASP A 56 -8.99 2.10 -1.10
C ASP A 56 -9.93 2.16 0.11
N GLY A 57 -10.03 3.32 0.77
CA GLY A 57 -11.07 3.60 1.78
C GLY A 57 -11.17 2.63 2.96
N TRP A 58 -10.18 1.76 3.16
CA TRP A 58 -10.18 0.80 4.25
C TRP A 58 -9.77 1.50 5.55
N GLY A 59 -10.60 1.36 6.60
CA GLY A 59 -10.46 2.12 7.85
C GLY A 59 -9.14 1.89 8.63
N ALA A 60 -8.33 0.90 8.26
CA ALA A 60 -6.97 0.73 8.77
C ALA A 60 -6.06 1.90 8.35
N TYR A 61 -6.20 2.36 7.11
CA TYR A 61 -5.43 3.47 6.58
C TYR A 61 -5.77 4.79 7.28
N GLU A 62 -7.05 5.05 7.54
CA GLU A 62 -7.51 6.26 8.24
C GLU A 62 -6.95 6.37 9.66
N ARG A 63 -6.61 5.25 10.30
CA ARG A 63 -6.03 5.22 11.66
C ARG A 63 -4.53 5.48 11.68
N HIS A 64 -3.83 5.15 10.62
CA HIS A 64 -2.36 5.17 10.57
C HIS A 64 -1.77 6.22 9.59
N LEU A 65 -2.61 6.78 8.72
CA LEU A 65 -2.25 7.88 7.83
C LEU A 65 -2.85 9.19 8.31
N ASP A 66 -2.00 10.20 8.33
CA ASP A 66 -2.45 11.56 8.58
C ASP A 66 -3.43 12.00 7.48
N PRO A 67 -4.60 12.59 7.82
CA PRO A 67 -5.55 13.12 6.84
C PRO A 67 -4.96 14.18 5.91
N ALA A 68 -3.85 14.82 6.29
CA ALA A 68 -3.13 15.71 5.38
C ALA A 68 -2.36 14.97 4.27
N LEU A 69 -1.98 13.72 4.50
CA LEU A 69 -1.14 12.91 3.60
C LEU A 69 -1.92 11.79 2.91
N HIS A 70 -3.18 11.52 3.29
CA HIS A 70 -4.03 10.54 2.61
C HIS A 70 -5.14 11.21 1.81
N THR A 71 -5.45 10.66 0.64
CA THR A 71 -6.67 11.00 -0.10
C THR A 71 -7.40 9.71 -0.46
N VAL A 72 -8.62 9.57 0.03
CA VAL A 72 -9.52 8.48 -0.36
C VAL A 72 -10.13 8.85 -1.71
N GLY A 73 -9.75 8.14 -2.78
CA GLY A 73 -10.31 8.36 -4.12
C GLY A 73 -9.27 8.34 -5.24
N LYS A 74 -9.66 8.81 -6.43
CA LYS A 74 -8.82 8.76 -7.63
C LYS A 74 -7.64 9.75 -7.54
N PRO A 75 -6.41 9.33 -7.87
CA PRO A 75 -5.26 10.22 -7.88
C PRO A 75 -5.35 11.28 -8.97
N THR A 76 -4.95 12.51 -8.62
CA THR A 76 -4.72 13.60 -9.56
C THR A 76 -3.30 13.51 -10.12
N PRO A 77 -3.09 13.72 -11.43
CA PRO A 77 -1.87 13.29 -12.13
C PRO A 77 -0.64 14.20 -11.97
N LYS A 78 -0.48 14.94 -10.86
CA LYS A 78 0.54 16.01 -10.78
C LYS A 78 1.58 15.90 -9.65
N ARG A 79 1.60 14.82 -8.85
CA ARG A 79 2.56 14.63 -7.75
C ARG A 79 3.00 13.16 -7.68
N LEU A 80 4.18 12.91 -7.07
CA LEU A 80 4.67 11.55 -6.77
C LEU A 80 3.67 10.93 -5.78
N ASN A 81 2.81 10.08 -6.31
CA ASN A 81 1.61 9.60 -5.64
C ASN A 81 1.73 8.10 -5.50
N VAL A 82 1.61 7.58 -4.28
CA VAL A 82 1.73 6.15 -4.05
C VAL A 82 0.36 5.54 -3.85
N SER A 83 0.08 4.47 -4.60
CA SER A 83 -1.06 3.59 -4.34
C SER A 83 -0.65 2.36 -3.56
N ILE A 84 -1.49 2.02 -2.59
CA ILE A 84 -1.31 0.97 -1.59
C ILE A 84 -2.56 0.12 -1.48
#